data_AF-A0A7V3T8H9-F1
#
_entry.id   AF-A0A7V3T8H9-F1
#
_cell.length_a   1.000
_cell.length_b   1.000
_cell.length_c   1.000
_cell.angle_alpha   90.00
_cell.angle_beta   90.00
_cell.angle_gamma   90.00
#
_symmetry.space_group_name_H-M   'P 1'
#
loop_
_entity.id
_entity.type
_entity.pdbx_description
1 polymer ?
#
loop_
_entity_poly.entity_id
_entity_poly.type
_entity_poly.pdbx_seq_one_letter_code
_entity_poly.pdbx_strand_id
1 'polypeptide(L)'
;MTESRTIRIEWSARRIVGLGIGLVGVLVVAGLVWWQCFAEPAPAWRVRWQIDRFLKKQTRTSDFSIDFPFPPKETMARAPKPKPPQQAQGPMTGPQTGKDFNRLSDEYLDLKLKALVLEDQLATKEQDLAQTRARLSALTAPGSTNTPANPGLLEALQQQAAALQQQVATQQQTLRQLEQQLAPLLSDLWAFQRAWLAQEPQRVATASVEALLRAWAELQRAMRPQFEQASTYAEMYELIGQQLWVARRLFSSAHPEHRRLALSMVRQAAWDSLRYAENPWLAARIYEGYVLPNLGLADMADRRAPLSIENLANECARVFRQLDEPQNIIRTWQRVLAVVTTPQGKDWARVMLAQAYEQQGQYAQALRCLKQVVRTNDFAWAMRRIPWLQQQMQNRR
;
A
#
# COMPACT_ATOMS: atom_id res chain seq x y z
N MET A 1 -43.05 -71.55 -20.95
CA MET A 1 -44.06 -70.51 -20.70
C MET A 1 -43.82 -69.95 -19.31
N THR A 2 -43.19 -68.79 -19.23
CA THR A 2 -42.84 -68.10 -17.98
C THR A 2 -43.83 -66.98 -17.76
N GLU A 3 -44.70 -67.12 -16.76
CA GLU A 3 -45.68 -66.10 -16.37
C GLU A 3 -44.96 -64.89 -15.76
N SER A 4 -44.99 -63.76 -16.47
CA SER A 4 -44.50 -62.49 -15.92
C SER A 4 -45.53 -61.95 -14.91
N ARG A 5 -45.25 -62.12 -13.62
CA ARG A 5 -45.98 -61.38 -12.57
C ARG A 5 -45.61 -59.91 -12.65
N THR A 6 -46.52 -59.10 -13.18
CA THR A 6 -46.42 -57.64 -13.12
C THR A 6 -46.86 -57.16 -11.75
N ILE A 7 -45.89 -56.84 -10.89
CA ILE A 7 -46.14 -56.19 -9.60
C ILE A 7 -46.50 -54.72 -9.89
N ARG A 8 -47.77 -54.36 -9.77
CA ARG A 8 -48.20 -52.95 -9.76
C ARG A 8 -47.95 -52.37 -8.37
N ILE A 9 -46.95 -51.50 -8.27
CA ILE A 9 -46.71 -50.72 -7.06
C ILE A 9 -47.59 -49.46 -7.15
N GLU A 10 -48.73 -49.46 -6.45
CA GLU A 10 -49.56 -48.28 -6.30
C GLU A 10 -48.93 -47.33 -5.28
N TRP A 11 -48.23 -46.30 -5.77
CA TRP A 11 -47.76 -45.22 -4.93
C TRP A 11 -48.91 -44.27 -4.63
N SER A 12 -49.24 -44.09 -3.35
CA SER A 12 -50.22 -43.08 -2.95
C SER A 12 -49.77 -41.69 -3.41
N ALA A 13 -50.70 -40.88 -3.91
CA ALA A 13 -50.43 -39.52 -4.41
C ALA A 13 -49.63 -38.66 -3.40
N ARG A 14 -49.84 -38.88 -2.10
CA ARG A 14 -49.08 -38.23 -1.02
C ARG A 14 -47.59 -38.57 -1.03
N ARG A 15 -47.20 -39.82 -1.35
CA ARG A 15 -45.79 -40.21 -1.48
C ARG A 15 -45.12 -39.60 -2.71
N ILE A 16 -45.85 -39.50 -3.83
CA ILE A 16 -45.35 -38.84 -5.04
C ILE A 16 -45.12 -37.34 -4.78
N VAL A 17 -46.06 -36.66 -4.12
CA VAL A 17 -45.91 -35.25 -3.74
C VAL A 17 -44.77 -35.05 -2.74
N GLY A 18 -44.65 -35.92 -1.73
CA GLY A 18 -43.55 -35.87 -0.76
C GLY A 18 -42.16 -36.03 -1.40
N LEU A 19 -42.02 -36.97 -2.33
CA LEU A 19 -40.78 -37.14 -3.11
C LEU A 19 -40.50 -35.94 -4.02
N GLY A 20 -41.53 -35.37 -4.65
CA GLY A 20 -41.41 -34.17 -5.47
C GLY A 20 -40.91 -32.97 -4.67
N ILE A 21 -41.47 -32.71 -3.49
CA ILE A 21 -41.02 -31.62 -2.60
C ILE A 21 -39.58 -31.85 -2.13
N GLY A 22 -39.23 -33.10 -1.77
CA GLY A 22 -37.87 -33.46 -1.37
C GLY A 22 -36.85 -33.19 -2.47
N LEU A 23 -37.15 -33.59 -3.71
CA LEU A 23 -36.28 -33.36 -4.87
C LEU A 23 -36.09 -31.87 -5.15
N VAL A 24 -37.17 -31.08 -5.13
CA VAL A 24 -37.11 -29.63 -5.32
C VAL A 24 -36.26 -28.97 -4.24
N GLY A 25 -36.43 -29.38 -2.97
CA GLY A 25 -35.60 -28.89 -1.87
C GLY A 25 -34.10 -29.16 -2.08
N VAL A 26 -33.73 -30.36 -2.51
CA VAL A 26 -32.33 -30.73 -2.82
C VAL A 26 -31.78 -29.90 -3.98
N LEU A 27 -32.56 -29.69 -5.05
CA LEU A 27 -32.14 -28.89 -6.20
C LEU A 27 -31.96 -27.41 -5.83
N VAL A 28 -32.81 -26.85 -4.96
CA VAL A 28 -32.66 -25.47 -4.46
C VAL A 28 -31.39 -25.33 -3.62
N VAL A 29 -31.11 -26.28 -2.71
CA VAL A 29 -29.88 -26.25 -1.90
C VAL A 29 -28.65 -26.44 -2.78
N ALA A 30 -28.68 -27.38 -3.72
CA ALA A 30 -27.58 -27.58 -4.67
C ALA A 30 -27.37 -26.34 -5.56
N GLY A 31 -28.44 -25.69 -6.01
CA GLY A 31 -28.41 -24.45 -6.77
C GLY A 31 -27.86 -23.27 -5.97
N LEU A 32 -28.20 -23.15 -4.69
CA LEU A 32 -27.65 -22.12 -3.79
C LEU A 32 -26.18 -22.37 -3.46
N VAL A 33 -25.78 -23.62 -3.22
CA VAL A 33 -24.37 -23.98 -3.00
C VAL A 33 -23.57 -23.73 -4.27
N TRP A 34 -24.11 -24.12 -5.43
CA TRP A 34 -23.51 -23.82 -6.73
C TRP A 34 -23.38 -22.32 -6.91
N TRP A 35 -24.46 -21.55 -6.72
CA TRP A 35 -24.43 -20.11 -6.79
C TRP A 35 -23.35 -19.57 -5.85
N GLN A 36 -23.34 -19.87 -4.55
CA GLN A 36 -22.31 -19.37 -3.64
C GLN A 36 -20.89 -19.76 -4.03
N CYS A 37 -20.69 -20.95 -4.61
CA CYS A 37 -19.40 -21.37 -5.13
C CYS A 37 -18.98 -20.54 -6.36
N PHE A 38 -19.92 -20.13 -7.22
CA PHE A 38 -19.67 -19.42 -8.46
C PHE A 38 -19.94 -17.91 -8.40
N ALA A 39 -20.57 -17.42 -7.35
CA ALA A 39 -20.75 -16.01 -7.07
C ALA A 39 -19.39 -15.41 -6.74
N GLU A 40 -19.15 -14.28 -7.39
CA GLU A 40 -18.04 -13.42 -7.08
C GLU A 40 -18.24 -12.77 -5.70
N PRO A 41 -17.22 -12.72 -4.83
CA PRO A 41 -15.85 -13.20 -5.02
C PRO A 41 -15.64 -14.69 -4.72
N ALA A 42 -14.74 -15.33 -5.47
CA ALA A 42 -14.32 -16.70 -5.17
C ALA A 42 -13.68 -16.76 -3.76
N PRO A 43 -14.07 -17.70 -2.90
CA PRO A 43 -13.47 -17.83 -1.59
C PRO A 43 -11.99 -18.23 -1.73
N ALA A 44 -11.14 -17.75 -0.81
CA ALA A 44 -9.68 -17.92 -0.91
C ALA A 44 -9.24 -19.39 -1.09
N TRP A 45 -9.91 -20.34 -0.44
CA TRP A 45 -9.61 -21.77 -0.59
C TRP A 45 -9.82 -22.28 -2.02
N ARG A 46 -10.82 -21.76 -2.73
CA ARG A 46 -11.12 -22.14 -4.13
C ARG A 46 -10.03 -21.64 -5.05
N VAL A 47 -9.58 -20.40 -4.85
CA VAL A 47 -8.46 -19.82 -5.61
C VAL A 47 -7.17 -20.60 -5.36
N ARG A 48 -6.88 -20.98 -4.11
CA ARG A 48 -5.74 -21.84 -3.78
C ARG A 48 -5.82 -23.20 -4.46
N TRP A 49 -7.01 -23.81 -4.49
CA TRP A 49 -7.23 -25.06 -5.21
C TRP A 49 -7.01 -24.92 -6.73
N GLN A 50 -7.42 -23.79 -7.33
CA GLN A 50 -7.14 -23.50 -8.74
C GLN A 50 -5.63 -23.40 -9.01
N ILE A 51 -4.88 -22.76 -8.11
CA ILE A 51 -3.41 -22.69 -8.18
C ILE A 51 -2.82 -24.10 -8.07
N ASP A 52 -3.18 -24.89 -7.06
CA ASP A 52 -2.66 -26.25 -6.85
C ASP A 52 -2.93 -27.13 -8.10
N ARG A 53 -4.14 -27.05 -8.68
CA ARG A 53 -4.50 -27.78 -9.90
C ARG A 53 -3.72 -27.31 -11.12
N PHE A 54 -3.52 -26.00 -11.25
CA PHE A 54 -2.73 -25.42 -12.33
C PHE A 54 -1.28 -25.90 -12.25
N LEU A 55 -0.64 -25.75 -11.09
CA LEU A 55 0.74 -26.18 -10.87
C LEU A 55 0.87 -27.68 -11.13
N LYS A 56 -0.01 -28.52 -10.57
CA LYS A 56 -0.01 -29.97 -10.83
C LYS A 56 -0.09 -30.32 -12.31
N LYS A 57 -0.91 -29.59 -13.08
CA LYS A 57 -1.05 -29.81 -14.52
C LYS A 57 0.24 -29.44 -15.28
N GLN A 58 0.90 -28.36 -14.90
CA GLN A 58 2.10 -27.87 -15.59
C GLN A 58 3.36 -28.67 -15.23
N THR A 59 3.49 -29.09 -13.98
CA THR A 59 4.69 -29.77 -13.49
C THR A 59 4.59 -31.29 -13.52
N ARG A 60 3.37 -31.84 -13.63
CA ARG A 60 3.06 -33.27 -13.44
C ARG A 60 3.40 -33.83 -12.06
N THR A 61 3.84 -33.00 -11.11
CA THR A 61 3.97 -33.36 -9.69
C THR A 61 2.82 -32.79 -8.87
N SER A 62 2.40 -33.51 -7.84
CA SER A 62 1.49 -33.00 -6.82
C SER A 62 2.19 -32.73 -5.48
N ASP A 63 3.45 -33.11 -5.37
CA ASP A 63 4.25 -32.88 -4.17
C ASP A 63 5.25 -31.76 -4.45
N PHE A 64 5.06 -30.66 -3.73
CA PHE A 64 5.94 -29.49 -3.75
C PHE A 64 6.66 -29.35 -2.40
N SER A 65 6.72 -30.41 -1.61
CA SER A 65 7.43 -30.37 -0.33
C SER A 65 8.91 -30.14 -0.54
N ILE A 66 9.48 -29.31 0.32
CA ILE A 66 10.91 -29.06 0.39
C ILE A 66 11.36 -29.15 1.83
N ASP A 67 12.64 -29.47 2.02
CA ASP A 67 13.24 -29.40 3.35
C ASP A 67 13.36 -27.93 3.77
N PHE A 68 12.50 -27.54 4.71
CA PHE A 68 12.48 -26.22 5.29
C PHE A 68 12.36 -26.37 6.80
N PRO A 69 13.25 -25.75 7.60
CA PRO A 69 13.29 -25.95 9.04
C PRO A 69 12.15 -25.19 9.73
N PHE A 70 10.94 -25.75 9.68
CA PHE A 70 9.79 -25.18 10.35
C PHE A 70 10.00 -25.16 11.86
N PRO A 71 9.47 -24.13 12.57
CA PRO A 71 9.43 -24.16 14.03
C PRO A 71 8.64 -25.40 14.51
N PRO A 72 8.91 -25.90 15.73
CA PRO A 72 8.13 -26.99 16.31
C PRO A 72 6.63 -26.70 16.26
N LYS A 73 5.79 -27.74 16.09
CA LYS A 73 4.33 -27.61 16.01
C LYS A 73 3.75 -26.84 17.19
N GLU A 74 4.32 -27.00 18.39
CA GLU A 74 3.91 -26.28 19.59
C GLU A 74 4.13 -24.77 19.48
N THR A 75 5.29 -24.36 18.94
CA THR A 75 5.62 -22.96 18.66
C THR A 75 4.72 -22.38 17.58
N MET A 76 4.40 -23.17 16.55
CA MET A 76 3.45 -22.74 15.51
C MET A 76 2.01 -22.63 16.05
N ALA A 77 1.58 -23.50 16.97
CA ALA A 77 0.22 -23.51 17.50
C ALA A 77 -0.06 -22.40 18.53
N ARG A 78 0.98 -21.86 19.18
CA ARG A 78 0.84 -20.82 20.21
C ARG A 78 1.05 -19.43 19.63
N ALA A 79 0.00 -18.60 19.67
CA ALA A 79 0.18 -17.17 19.46
C ALA A 79 0.97 -16.59 20.65
N PRO A 80 1.95 -15.70 20.42
CA PRO A 80 2.55 -14.97 21.52
C PRO A 80 1.45 -14.22 22.25
N LYS A 81 1.46 -14.24 23.59
CA LYS A 81 0.50 -13.46 24.37
C LYS A 81 0.63 -12.01 23.89
N PRO A 82 -0.48 -11.34 23.52
CA PRO A 82 -0.41 -9.94 23.12
C PRO A 82 0.31 -9.21 24.24
N LYS A 83 1.44 -8.58 23.91
CA LYS A 83 2.18 -7.77 24.89
C LYS A 83 1.13 -6.78 25.42
N PRO A 84 0.93 -6.67 26.75
CA PRO A 84 -0.01 -5.70 27.29
C PRO A 84 0.28 -4.37 26.60
N PRO A 85 -0.74 -3.64 26.12
CA PRO A 85 -0.56 -2.41 25.37
C PRO A 85 0.48 -1.63 26.14
N GLN A 86 1.68 -1.55 25.55
CA GLN A 86 2.90 -1.16 26.24
C GLN A 86 2.51 0.15 26.91
N GLN A 87 2.32 0.14 28.24
CA GLN A 87 1.66 1.24 28.97
C GLN A 87 2.26 2.48 28.39
N ALA A 88 1.47 3.23 27.60
CA ALA A 88 1.99 4.21 26.66
C ALA A 88 2.98 5.01 27.49
N GLN A 89 4.29 4.81 27.25
CA GLN A 89 5.30 5.48 28.06
C GLN A 89 4.86 6.92 28.01
N GLY A 90 4.47 7.47 29.17
CA GLY A 90 3.65 8.68 29.23
C GLY A 90 4.17 9.69 28.23
N PRO A 91 3.27 10.41 27.52
CA PRO A 91 3.56 11.05 26.24
C PRO A 91 5.00 11.54 26.23
N MET A 92 5.87 10.88 25.45
CA MET A 92 7.27 11.30 25.39
C MET A 92 7.23 12.78 25.06
N THR A 93 7.86 13.59 25.91
CA THR A 93 8.05 15.01 25.70
C THR A 93 9.48 15.24 25.26
N GLY A 94 9.68 16.14 24.30
CA GLY A 94 11.01 16.52 23.85
C GLY A 94 11.86 17.05 25.00
N PRO A 95 13.13 16.62 25.14
CA PRO A 95 13.97 17.00 26.27
C PRO A 95 14.27 18.51 26.35
N GLN A 96 14.24 19.23 25.24
CA GLN A 96 14.52 20.67 25.22
C GLN A 96 13.26 21.53 25.30
N THR A 97 12.18 21.12 24.62
CA THR A 97 10.97 21.94 24.47
C THR A 97 9.83 21.52 25.38
N GLY A 98 9.88 20.31 25.95
CA GLY A 98 8.78 19.72 26.73
C GLY A 98 7.52 19.41 25.92
N LYS A 99 7.56 19.51 24.60
CA LYS A 99 6.41 19.30 23.70
C LYS A 99 6.31 17.84 23.29
N ASP A 100 5.09 17.35 23.08
CA ASP A 100 4.87 16.03 22.48
C ASP A 100 5.24 16.02 20.99
N PHE A 101 5.37 14.82 20.41
CA PHE A 101 5.77 14.63 19.02
C PHE A 101 4.86 15.34 18.01
N ASN A 102 3.53 15.32 18.22
CA ASN A 102 2.60 15.90 17.27
C ASN A 102 2.74 17.42 17.23
N ARG A 103 2.79 18.06 18.40
CA ARG A 103 2.99 19.50 18.52
C ARG A 103 4.35 19.93 17.96
N LEU A 104 5.40 19.15 18.22
CA LEU A 104 6.73 19.39 17.65
C LEU A 104 6.73 19.31 16.13
N SER A 105 6.12 18.26 15.59
CA SER A 105 6.02 18.05 14.14
C SER A 105 5.27 19.20 13.47
N ASP A 106 4.12 19.60 14.01
CA ASP A 106 3.30 20.68 13.46
C ASP A 106 4.05 22.02 13.47
N GLU A 107 4.70 22.36 14.59
CA GLU A 107 5.45 23.62 14.73
C GLU A 107 6.71 23.63 13.88
N TYR A 108 7.43 22.50 13.78
CA TYR A 108 8.57 22.35 12.88
C TYR A 108 8.15 22.56 11.42
N LEU A 109 7.05 21.95 10.99
CA LEU A 109 6.55 22.10 9.62
C LEU A 109 6.13 23.54 9.32
N ASP A 110 5.42 24.20 10.23
CA ASP A 110 5.03 25.62 10.08
C ASP A 110 6.25 26.54 9.96
N LEU A 111 7.21 26.42 10.88
CA LEU A 111 8.43 27.24 10.85
C LEU A 111 9.30 26.93 9.63
N LYS A 112 9.40 25.66 9.23
CA LYS A 112 10.19 25.29 8.04
C LYS A 112 9.54 25.80 6.75
N LEU A 113 8.21 25.76 6.65
CA LEU A 113 7.49 26.35 5.52
C LEU A 113 7.72 27.87 5.44
N LYS A 114 7.65 28.59 6.57
CA LYS A 114 7.96 30.03 6.62
C LYS A 114 9.40 30.33 6.20
N ALA A 115 10.37 29.53 6.67
CA ALA A 115 11.77 29.66 6.27
C ALA A 115 11.95 29.45 4.76
N LEU A 116 11.35 28.40 4.18
CA LEU A 116 11.43 28.12 2.74
C LEU A 116 10.82 29.24 1.88
N VAL A 117 9.68 29.80 2.27
CA VAL A 117 9.08 30.96 1.58
C VAL A 117 10.03 32.16 1.63
N LEU A 118 10.70 32.37 2.76
CA LEU A 118 11.61 33.49 2.94
C LEU A 118 12.94 33.29 2.19
N GLU A 119 13.46 32.07 2.10
CA GLU A 119 14.60 31.69 1.25
C GLU A 119 14.32 32.02 -0.23
N ASP A 120 13.15 31.66 -0.75
CA ASP A 120 12.73 31.94 -2.13
C ASP A 120 12.60 33.44 -2.42
N GLN A 121 11.98 34.19 -1.49
CA GLN A 121 11.89 35.65 -1.58
C GLN A 121 13.27 36.31 -1.56
N LEU A 122 14.17 35.82 -0.72
CA LEU A 122 15.53 36.33 -0.61
C LEU A 122 16.32 36.06 -1.89
N ALA A 123 16.22 34.86 -2.47
CA ALA A 123 16.85 34.54 -3.75
C ALA A 123 16.37 35.48 -4.87
N THR A 124 15.07 35.74 -4.94
CA THR A 124 14.49 36.69 -5.91
C THR A 124 15.04 38.10 -5.72
N LYS A 125 15.09 38.60 -4.48
CA LYS A 125 15.60 39.95 -4.19
C LYS A 125 17.10 40.10 -4.40
N GLU A 126 17.88 39.07 -4.12
CA GLU A 126 19.32 39.06 -4.40
C GLU A 126 19.58 39.12 -5.91
N GLN A 127 18.77 38.41 -6.71
CA GLN A 127 18.80 38.52 -8.16
C GLN A 127 18.44 39.93 -8.63
N ASP A 128 17.36 40.53 -8.11
CA ASP A 128 16.97 41.91 -8.44
C ASP A 128 18.03 42.93 -8.06
N LEU A 129 18.68 42.75 -6.90
CA LEU A 129 19.78 43.59 -6.44
C LEU A 129 21.00 43.47 -7.38
N ALA A 130 21.34 42.25 -7.80
CA ALA A 130 22.43 42.01 -8.74
C ALA A 130 22.15 42.67 -10.10
N GLN A 131 20.91 42.55 -10.62
CA GLN A 131 20.50 43.23 -11.86
C GLN A 131 20.54 44.76 -11.73
N THR A 132 20.07 45.30 -10.61
CA THR A 132 20.08 46.74 -10.35
C THR A 132 21.51 47.28 -10.28
N ARG A 133 22.40 46.56 -9.58
CA ARG A 133 23.84 46.90 -9.52
C ARG A 133 24.51 46.82 -10.89
N ALA A 134 24.18 45.81 -11.71
CA ALA A 134 24.70 45.71 -13.07
C ALA A 134 24.27 46.89 -13.95
N ARG A 135 23.00 47.33 -13.84
CA ARG A 135 22.49 48.53 -14.54
C ARG A 135 23.20 49.81 -14.08
N LEU A 136 23.42 49.97 -12.76
CA LEU A 136 24.19 51.07 -12.20
C LEU A 136 25.61 51.09 -12.78
N SER A 137 26.32 49.95 -12.75
CA SER A 137 27.68 49.84 -13.27
C SER A 137 27.76 50.20 -14.76
N ALA A 138 26.79 49.74 -15.56
CA ALA A 138 26.71 50.04 -17.00
C ALA A 138 26.51 51.54 -17.27
N LEU A 139 25.69 52.23 -16.47
CA LEU A 139 25.45 53.68 -16.59
C LEU A 139 26.65 54.52 -16.12
N THR A 140 27.46 54.00 -15.19
CA THR A 140 28.66 54.68 -14.67
C THR A 140 29.95 54.35 -15.43
N ALA A 141 29.90 53.42 -16.39
CA ALA A 141 31.09 52.96 -17.10
C ALA A 141 31.66 54.06 -18.01
N PRO A 142 32.97 54.37 -17.93
CA PRO A 142 33.60 55.33 -18.82
C PRO A 142 33.58 54.80 -20.26
N GLY A 143 32.99 55.56 -21.19
CA GLY A 143 32.89 55.18 -22.62
C GLY A 143 31.47 54.91 -23.14
N SER A 144 30.42 55.03 -22.33
CA SER A 144 29.02 55.04 -22.77
C SER A 144 28.69 56.33 -23.54
N THR A 145 29.02 56.39 -24.83
CA THR A 145 29.03 57.62 -25.65
C THR A 145 27.67 58.09 -26.20
N ASN A 146 26.56 57.36 -26.00
CA ASN A 146 25.32 57.62 -26.73
C ASN A 146 24.09 58.01 -25.90
N THR A 147 24.21 58.29 -24.60
CA THR A 147 23.06 58.82 -23.83
C THR A 147 23.55 59.70 -22.68
N PRO A 148 23.16 60.99 -22.59
CA PRO A 148 23.46 61.78 -21.40
C PRO A 148 22.79 61.10 -20.20
N ALA A 149 23.59 60.70 -19.21
CA ALA A 149 23.08 60.07 -18.01
C ALA A 149 22.09 61.04 -17.33
N ASN A 150 20.81 60.68 -17.32
CA ASN A 150 19.81 61.46 -16.60
C ASN A 150 20.09 61.32 -15.10
N PRO A 151 20.49 62.40 -14.39
CA PRO A 151 20.87 62.31 -12.98
C PRO A 151 19.75 61.74 -12.09
N GLY A 152 18.48 62.01 -12.44
CA GLY A 152 17.34 61.46 -11.71
C GLY A 152 17.19 59.93 -11.84
N LEU A 153 17.60 59.35 -12.97
CA LEU A 153 17.57 57.89 -13.16
C LEU A 153 18.66 57.20 -12.34
N LEU A 154 19.85 57.80 -12.27
CA LEU A 154 20.97 57.27 -11.50
C LEU A 154 20.67 57.30 -9.99
N GLU A 155 20.11 58.41 -9.51
CA GLU A 155 19.66 58.54 -8.12
C GLU A 155 18.55 57.52 -7.80
N ALA A 156 17.55 57.36 -8.67
CA ALA A 156 16.48 56.38 -8.48
C ALA A 156 17.00 54.93 -8.39
N LEU A 157 17.96 54.55 -9.25
CA LEU A 157 18.57 53.21 -9.20
C LEU A 157 19.45 53.01 -7.95
N GLN A 158 20.15 54.05 -7.48
CA GLN A 158 20.91 54.00 -6.22
C GLN A 158 19.97 53.81 -5.02
N GLN A 159 18.88 54.58 -4.96
CA GLN A 159 17.86 54.43 -3.92
C GLN A 159 17.21 53.04 -3.96
N GLN A 160 16.89 52.53 -5.15
CA GLN A 160 16.35 51.18 -5.33
C GLN A 160 17.33 50.10 -4.85
N ALA A 161 18.62 50.21 -5.19
CA ALA A 161 19.65 49.27 -4.75
C ALA A 161 19.83 49.31 -3.23
N ALA A 162 19.82 50.48 -2.61
CA ALA A 162 19.88 50.63 -1.15
C ALA A 162 18.66 50.02 -0.45
N ALA A 163 17.46 50.25 -0.99
CA ALA A 163 16.23 49.66 -0.47
C ALA A 163 16.23 48.13 -0.57
N LEU A 164 16.62 47.57 -1.72
CA LEU A 164 16.76 46.12 -1.91
C LEU A 164 17.81 45.53 -0.96
N GLN A 165 18.95 46.20 -0.79
CA GLN A 165 20.00 45.77 0.14
C GLN A 165 19.52 45.74 1.59
N GLN A 166 18.76 46.75 2.04
CA GLN A 166 18.17 46.75 3.37
C GLN A 166 17.13 45.64 3.55
N GLN A 167 16.31 45.39 2.53
CA GLN A 167 15.33 44.30 2.56
C GLN A 167 15.98 42.92 2.63
N VAL A 168 17.04 42.68 1.84
CA VAL A 168 17.82 41.44 1.88
C VAL A 168 18.42 41.25 3.27
N ALA A 169 19.05 42.27 3.85
CA ALA A 169 19.63 42.18 5.20
C ALA A 169 18.57 41.85 6.26
N THR A 170 17.39 42.49 6.19
CA THR A 170 16.28 42.26 7.14
C THR A 170 15.73 40.84 7.02
N GLN A 171 15.56 40.35 5.79
CA GLN A 171 15.10 38.98 5.54
C GLN A 171 16.15 37.96 5.99
N GLN A 172 17.43 38.17 5.71
CA GLN A 172 18.52 37.32 6.21
C GLN A 172 18.52 37.22 7.74
N GLN A 173 18.29 38.33 8.45
CA GLN A 173 18.17 38.31 9.90
C GLN A 173 16.94 37.52 10.37
N THR A 174 15.80 37.67 9.69
CA THR A 174 14.57 36.91 9.99
C THR A 174 14.78 35.41 9.75
N LEU A 175 15.48 35.03 8.67
CA LEU A 175 15.82 33.65 8.39
C LEU A 175 16.65 33.03 9.51
N ARG A 176 17.70 33.74 9.96
CA ARG A 176 18.55 33.29 11.07
C ARG A 176 17.76 33.09 12.36
N GLN A 177 16.78 33.96 12.64
CA GLN A 177 15.90 33.80 13.81
C GLN A 177 15.01 32.55 13.68
N LEU A 178 14.45 32.29 12.50
CA LEU A 178 13.68 31.06 12.25
C LEU A 178 14.56 29.80 12.38
N GLU A 179 15.78 29.83 11.87
CA GLU A 179 16.75 28.73 12.02
C GLU A 179 17.10 28.46 13.49
N GLN A 180 17.29 29.51 14.28
CA GLN A 180 17.51 29.39 15.73
C GLN A 180 16.30 28.79 16.46
N GLN A 181 15.07 29.11 16.04
CA GLN A 181 13.85 28.51 16.59
C GLN A 181 13.66 27.05 16.16
N LEU A 182 14.08 26.69 14.95
CA LEU A 182 14.01 25.32 14.43
C LEU A 182 14.98 24.38 15.14
N ALA A 183 16.15 24.86 15.55
CA ALA A 183 17.21 24.04 16.16
C ALA A 183 16.73 23.16 17.34
N PRO A 184 16.04 23.68 18.37
CA PRO A 184 15.57 22.85 19.48
C PRO A 184 14.45 21.88 19.07
N LEU A 185 13.58 22.27 18.14
CA LEU A 185 12.53 21.38 17.61
C LEU A 185 13.15 20.17 16.90
N LEU A 186 14.16 20.41 16.07
CA LEU A 186 14.86 19.36 15.33
C LEU A 186 15.60 18.41 16.28
N SER A 187 16.29 18.96 17.30
CA SER A 187 16.96 18.18 18.34
C SER A 187 16.00 17.22 19.05
N ASP A 188 14.83 17.72 19.46
CA ASP A 188 13.80 16.91 20.10
C ASP A 188 13.24 15.85 19.13
N LEU A 189 12.92 16.20 17.88
CA LEU A 189 12.47 15.24 16.86
C LEU A 189 13.48 14.10 16.64
N TRP A 190 14.79 14.38 16.63
CA TRP A 190 15.84 13.36 16.58
C TRP A 190 15.89 12.52 17.87
N ALA A 191 15.61 13.10 19.04
CA ALA A 191 15.50 12.35 20.29
C ALA A 191 14.32 11.36 20.24
N PHE A 192 13.15 11.79 19.74
CA PHE A 192 12.02 10.89 19.49
C PHE A 192 12.38 9.77 18.54
N GLN A 193 13.02 10.09 17.42
CA GLN A 193 13.42 9.06 16.45
C GLN A 193 14.40 8.04 17.06
N ARG A 194 15.39 8.50 17.83
CA ARG A 194 16.33 7.61 18.54
C ARG A 194 15.62 6.75 19.57
N ALA A 195 14.71 7.32 20.35
CA ALA A 195 13.95 6.59 21.35
C ALA A 195 13.02 5.54 20.70
N TRP A 196 12.41 5.89 19.57
CA TRP A 196 11.58 4.97 18.78
C TRP A 196 12.41 3.82 18.19
N LEU A 197 13.56 4.13 17.58
CA LEU A 197 14.52 3.14 17.08
C LEU A 197 15.08 2.25 18.20
N ALA A 198 15.26 2.77 19.42
CA ALA A 198 15.70 1.99 20.57
C ALA A 198 14.61 1.04 21.12
N GLN A 199 13.33 1.34 20.86
CA GLN A 199 12.21 0.46 21.19
C GLN A 199 11.99 -0.63 20.12
N GLU A 200 12.42 -0.40 18.89
CA GLU A 200 12.30 -1.34 17.78
C GLU A 200 13.00 -2.70 18.03
N PRO A 201 14.24 -2.77 18.59
CA PRO A 201 14.84 -4.04 19.01
C PRO A 201 14.18 -4.66 20.25
N GLN A 202 13.22 -4.01 20.93
CA GLN A 202 12.39 -4.72 21.92
C GLN A 202 11.14 -5.37 21.29
N ARG A 203 10.94 -5.20 19.98
CA ARG A 203 10.11 -6.06 19.13
C ARG A 203 10.90 -7.26 18.59
N VAL A 204 12.12 -7.49 19.09
CA VAL A 204 13.03 -8.55 18.61
C VAL A 204 12.27 -9.85 18.46
N ALA A 205 12.31 -10.32 17.21
CA ALA A 205 12.05 -11.67 16.79
C ALA A 205 12.51 -12.62 17.90
N THR A 206 11.58 -13.40 18.46
CA THR A 206 11.99 -14.54 19.30
C THR A 206 13.04 -15.35 18.55
N ALA A 207 13.93 -16.06 19.23
CA ALA A 207 14.97 -16.86 18.59
C ALA A 207 14.40 -17.76 17.45
N SER A 208 13.15 -18.21 17.59
CA SER A 208 12.39 -18.91 16.54
C SER A 208 12.14 -18.08 15.27
N VAL A 209 11.78 -16.81 15.39
CA VAL A 209 11.53 -15.91 14.24
C VAL A 209 12.84 -15.55 13.56
N GLU A 210 13.92 -15.32 14.31
CA GLU A 210 15.25 -15.08 13.72
C GLU A 210 15.74 -16.29 12.93
N ALA A 211 15.63 -17.50 13.51
CA ALA A 211 15.98 -18.74 12.82
C ALA A 211 15.16 -18.91 11.53
N LEU A 212 13.86 -18.58 11.58
CA LEU A 212 12.97 -18.67 10.43
C LEU A 212 13.31 -17.66 9.33
N LEU A 213 13.70 -16.43 9.70
CA LEU A 213 14.18 -15.42 8.76
C LEU A 213 15.49 -15.83 8.09
N ARG A 214 16.41 -16.45 8.83
CA ARG A 214 17.65 -17.02 8.25
C ARG A 214 17.33 -18.14 7.28
N ALA A 215 16.48 -19.09 7.67
CA ALA A 215 16.03 -20.18 6.80
C ALA A 215 15.36 -19.68 5.52
N TRP A 216 14.55 -18.62 5.60
CA TRP A 216 13.98 -17.98 4.42
C TRP A 216 15.05 -17.36 3.52
N ALA A 217 16.01 -16.62 4.09
CA ALA A 217 17.08 -16.01 3.32
C ALA A 217 17.96 -17.06 2.61
N GLU A 218 18.23 -18.18 3.27
CA GLU A 218 18.93 -19.34 2.69
C GLU A 218 18.11 -19.98 1.56
N LEU A 219 16.81 -20.20 1.76
CA LEU A 219 15.92 -20.71 0.73
C LEU A 219 15.91 -19.79 -0.51
N GLN A 220 15.79 -18.48 -0.32
CA GLN A 220 15.83 -17.52 -1.44
C GLN A 220 17.17 -17.55 -2.18
N ARG A 221 18.29 -17.63 -1.43
CA ARG A 221 19.62 -17.72 -2.01
C ARG A 221 19.79 -19.00 -2.82
N ALA A 222 19.21 -20.11 -2.38
CA ALA A 222 19.25 -21.40 -3.08
C ALA A 222 18.33 -21.44 -4.32
N MET A 223 17.13 -20.86 -4.24
CA MET A 223 16.15 -20.91 -5.34
C MET A 223 16.49 -19.99 -6.51
N ARG A 224 17.12 -18.84 -6.25
CA ARG A 224 17.44 -17.88 -7.31
C ARG A 224 18.28 -18.46 -8.46
N PRO A 225 19.43 -19.14 -8.22
CA PRO A 225 20.17 -19.77 -9.30
C PRO A 225 19.36 -20.90 -9.97
N GLN A 226 18.47 -21.58 -9.25
CA GLN A 226 17.60 -22.61 -9.84
C GLN A 226 16.59 -22.00 -10.83
N PHE A 227 16.01 -20.83 -10.51
CA PHE A 227 15.18 -20.09 -11.46
C PHE A 227 15.96 -19.63 -12.69
N GLU A 228 17.21 -19.20 -12.51
CA GLU A 228 18.07 -18.75 -13.61
C GLU A 228 18.56 -19.92 -14.49
N GLN A 229 18.69 -21.12 -13.92
CA GLN A 229 19.09 -22.35 -14.63
C GLN A 229 17.91 -23.15 -15.20
N ALA A 230 16.68 -22.88 -14.74
CA ALA A 230 15.48 -23.55 -15.20
C ALA A 230 15.32 -23.33 -16.72
N SER A 231 15.33 -24.42 -17.47
CA SER A 231 15.22 -24.42 -18.92
C SER A 231 13.79 -24.55 -19.40
N THR A 232 12.88 -24.96 -18.50
CA THR A 232 11.47 -25.16 -18.81
C THR A 232 10.54 -24.43 -17.85
N TYR A 233 9.35 -24.06 -18.32
CA TYR A 233 8.30 -23.52 -17.46
C TYR A 233 7.87 -24.48 -16.36
N ALA A 234 7.91 -25.80 -16.61
CA ALA A 234 7.56 -26.81 -15.62
C ALA A 234 8.48 -26.72 -14.38
N GLU A 235 9.79 -26.57 -14.58
CA GLU A 235 10.77 -26.38 -13.50
C GLU A 235 10.48 -25.07 -12.73
N MET A 236 10.21 -23.97 -13.42
CA MET A 236 9.88 -22.69 -12.78
C MET A 236 8.59 -22.78 -11.94
N TYR A 237 7.55 -23.45 -12.46
CA TYR A 237 6.30 -23.66 -11.73
C TYR A 237 6.48 -24.58 -10.53
N GLU A 238 7.40 -25.55 -10.60
CA GLU A 238 7.75 -26.39 -9.47
C GLU A 238 8.36 -25.55 -8.34
N LEU A 239 9.34 -24.70 -8.65
CA LEU A 239 9.95 -23.78 -7.68
C LEU A 239 8.92 -22.83 -7.05
N ILE A 240 8.01 -22.27 -7.84
CA ILE A 240 6.90 -21.44 -7.33
C ILE A 240 5.99 -22.27 -6.40
N GLY A 241 5.67 -23.51 -6.78
CA GLY A 241 4.90 -24.43 -5.95
C GLY A 241 5.56 -24.73 -4.60
N GLN A 242 6.87 -24.91 -4.59
CA GLN A 242 7.66 -25.14 -3.37
C GLN A 242 7.62 -23.92 -2.43
N GLN A 243 7.76 -22.70 -2.96
CA GLN A 243 7.60 -21.46 -2.17
C GLN A 243 6.19 -21.37 -1.55
N LEU A 244 5.15 -21.64 -2.34
CA LEU A 244 3.76 -21.60 -1.87
C LEU A 244 3.47 -22.69 -0.83
N TRP A 245 4.11 -23.85 -0.94
CA TRP A 245 3.99 -24.92 0.05
C TRP A 245 4.53 -24.49 1.42
N VAL A 246 5.71 -23.87 1.47
CA VAL A 246 6.28 -23.33 2.72
C VAL A 246 5.38 -22.24 3.29
N ALA A 247 4.97 -21.29 2.46
CA ALA A 247 4.12 -20.19 2.90
C ALA A 247 2.77 -20.68 3.45
N ARG A 248 2.14 -21.69 2.81
CA ARG A 248 0.89 -22.29 3.29
C ARG A 248 1.05 -22.91 4.69
N ARG A 249 2.17 -23.59 4.95
CA ARG A 249 2.47 -24.10 6.30
C ARG A 249 2.66 -22.96 7.30
N LEU A 250 3.40 -21.91 6.94
CA LEU A 250 3.58 -20.76 7.82
C LEU A 250 2.29 -19.99 8.09
N PHE A 251 1.37 -19.89 7.13
CA PHE A 251 0.05 -19.30 7.35
C PHE A 251 -0.82 -20.06 8.35
N SER A 252 -0.56 -21.36 8.54
CA SER A 252 -1.26 -22.17 9.56
C SER A 252 -0.78 -21.91 10.99
N SER A 253 0.34 -21.18 11.15
CA SER A 253 0.85 -20.77 12.46
C SER A 253 -0.07 -19.72 13.11
N ALA A 254 -0.32 -19.87 14.41
CA ALA A 254 -0.97 -18.86 15.24
C ALA A 254 -0.06 -17.64 15.48
N HIS A 255 1.26 -17.80 15.35
CA HIS A 255 2.23 -16.70 15.52
C HIS A 255 2.12 -15.67 14.38
N PRO A 256 1.90 -14.37 14.66
CA PRO A 256 1.73 -13.32 13.65
C PRO A 256 2.97 -13.14 12.77
N GLU A 257 4.18 -13.16 13.35
CA GLU A 257 5.42 -13.02 12.56
C GLU A 257 5.64 -14.17 11.57
N HIS A 258 5.27 -15.41 11.91
CA HIS A 258 5.35 -16.52 10.95
C HIS A 258 4.40 -16.29 9.77
N ARG A 259 3.18 -15.78 10.03
CA ARG A 259 2.22 -15.46 8.97
C ARG A 259 2.63 -14.23 8.15
N ARG A 260 3.31 -13.24 8.77
CA ARG A 260 3.88 -12.09 8.08
C ARG A 260 5.03 -12.52 7.16
N LEU A 261 5.87 -13.43 7.62
CA LEU A 261 6.89 -14.08 6.79
C LEU A 261 6.27 -14.86 5.61
N ALA A 262 5.20 -15.61 5.88
CA ALA A 262 4.45 -16.30 4.82
C ALA A 262 3.93 -15.32 3.75
N LEU A 263 3.47 -14.13 4.17
CA LEU A 263 3.03 -13.08 3.26
C LEU A 263 4.18 -12.60 2.36
N SER A 264 5.39 -12.44 2.91
CA SER A 264 6.58 -12.12 2.13
C SER A 264 6.92 -13.19 1.10
N MET A 265 6.84 -14.46 1.49
CA MET A 265 7.12 -15.60 0.60
C MET A 265 6.12 -15.68 -0.55
N VAL A 266 4.82 -15.49 -0.26
CA VAL A 266 3.79 -15.45 -1.29
C VAL A 266 3.96 -14.27 -2.24
N ARG A 267 4.31 -13.10 -1.71
CA ARG A 267 4.64 -11.95 -2.55
C ARG A 267 5.81 -12.29 -3.47
N GLN A 268 6.88 -12.90 -2.95
CA GLN A 268 8.00 -13.36 -3.77
C GLN A 268 7.55 -14.35 -4.84
N ALA A 269 6.74 -15.36 -4.50
CA ALA A 269 6.22 -16.34 -5.45
C ALA A 269 5.37 -15.71 -6.57
N ALA A 270 4.58 -14.68 -6.25
CA ALA A 270 3.86 -13.90 -7.26
C ALA A 270 4.81 -13.11 -8.17
N TRP A 271 5.88 -12.54 -7.62
CA TRP A 271 6.91 -11.87 -8.40
C TRP A 271 7.70 -12.85 -9.28
N ASP A 272 8.04 -14.03 -8.77
CA ASP A 272 8.74 -15.06 -9.54
C ASP A 272 7.84 -15.60 -10.66
N SER A 273 6.52 -15.69 -10.41
CA SER A 273 5.53 -16.00 -11.46
C SER A 273 5.51 -14.95 -12.58
N LEU A 274 5.64 -13.66 -12.24
CA LEU A 274 5.69 -12.58 -13.24
C LEU A 274 7.02 -12.53 -13.98
N ARG A 275 8.13 -12.72 -13.26
CA ARG A 275 9.48 -12.46 -13.77
C ARG A 275 10.07 -13.65 -14.50
N TYR A 276 9.97 -14.85 -13.93
CA TYR A 276 10.62 -16.04 -14.47
C TYR A 276 9.64 -16.84 -15.32
N ALA A 277 8.42 -17.08 -14.81
CA ALA A 277 7.42 -17.85 -15.54
C ALA A 277 6.57 -17.03 -16.52
N GLU A 278 6.74 -15.70 -16.55
CA GLU A 278 5.98 -14.74 -17.38
C GLU A 278 4.46 -14.97 -17.33
N ASN A 279 3.94 -15.38 -16.18
CA ASN A 279 2.57 -15.82 -16.01
C ASN A 279 1.80 -14.88 -15.07
N PRO A 280 1.22 -13.78 -15.61
CA PRO A 280 0.44 -12.83 -14.82
C PRO A 280 -0.83 -13.46 -14.24
N TRP A 281 -1.41 -14.47 -14.89
CA TRP A 281 -2.57 -15.19 -14.35
C TRP A 281 -2.24 -15.90 -13.04
N LEU A 282 -1.11 -16.62 -12.98
CA LEU A 282 -0.69 -17.31 -11.76
C LEU A 282 -0.41 -16.29 -10.64
N ALA A 283 0.30 -15.21 -10.96
CA ALA A 283 0.55 -14.13 -10.01
C ALA A 283 -0.75 -13.52 -9.46
N ALA A 284 -1.74 -13.24 -10.31
CA ALA A 284 -3.05 -12.71 -9.92
C ALA A 284 -3.78 -13.65 -8.95
N ARG A 285 -3.82 -14.95 -9.27
CA ARG A 285 -4.44 -15.95 -8.40
C ARG A 285 -3.67 -16.09 -7.08
N ILE A 286 -2.34 -16.00 -7.08
CA ILE A 286 -1.54 -15.99 -5.84
C ILE A 286 -1.91 -14.77 -4.97
N TYR A 287 -1.99 -13.57 -5.54
CA TYR A 287 -2.43 -12.37 -4.83
C TYR A 287 -3.84 -12.53 -4.26
N GLU A 288 -4.79 -13.01 -5.06
CA GLU A 288 -6.17 -13.22 -4.66
C GLU A 288 -6.33 -14.29 -3.57
N GLY A 289 -5.65 -15.42 -3.71
CA GLY A 289 -5.79 -16.57 -2.81
C GLY A 289 -5.00 -16.45 -1.52
N TYR A 290 -3.88 -15.74 -1.52
CA TYR A 290 -2.95 -15.71 -0.39
C TYR A 290 -2.69 -14.31 0.17
N VAL A 291 -2.60 -13.25 -0.66
CA VAL A 291 -2.29 -11.89 -0.17
C VAL A 291 -3.55 -11.19 0.33
N LEU A 292 -4.58 -11.04 -0.51
CA LEU A 292 -5.81 -10.30 -0.15
C LEU A 292 -6.50 -10.77 1.15
N PRO A 293 -6.63 -12.10 1.42
CA PRO A 293 -7.25 -12.57 2.65
C PRO A 293 -6.44 -12.17 3.89
N ASN A 294 -5.13 -12.01 3.73
CA ASN A 294 -4.14 -11.79 4.78
C ASN A 294 -3.61 -10.34 4.84
N LEU A 295 -4.24 -9.39 4.14
CA LEU A 295 -3.83 -7.97 4.18
C LEU A 295 -3.78 -7.37 5.59
N GLY A 296 -4.53 -7.92 6.55
CA GLY A 296 -4.46 -7.50 7.96
C GLY A 296 -3.15 -7.82 8.67
N LEU A 297 -2.26 -8.61 8.05
CA LEU A 297 -0.93 -8.92 8.58
C LEU A 297 0.16 -7.96 8.06
N ALA A 298 -0.18 -7.10 7.10
CA ALA A 298 0.73 -6.16 6.47
C ALA A 298 1.02 -4.96 7.40
N ASP A 299 2.12 -4.26 7.12
CA ASP A 299 2.50 -3.09 7.91
C ASP A 299 1.54 -1.92 7.66
N MET A 300 1.08 -1.31 8.74
CA MET A 300 0.27 -0.09 8.71
C MET A 300 1.04 1.15 9.18
N ALA A 301 2.17 0.96 9.88
CA ALA A 301 2.95 2.05 10.45
C ALA A 301 3.90 2.64 9.40
N ASP A 302 4.60 1.78 8.66
CA ASP A 302 5.52 2.22 7.60
C ASP A 302 4.94 1.95 6.22
N ARG A 303 4.49 3.02 5.55
CA ARG A 303 3.98 2.97 4.16
C ARG A 303 5.07 2.58 3.16
N ARG A 304 6.34 2.86 3.47
CA ARG A 304 7.49 2.54 2.61
C ARG A 304 7.94 1.08 2.76
N ALA A 305 7.49 0.38 3.81
CA ALA A 305 7.83 -1.01 4.00
C ALA A 305 7.36 -1.84 2.77
N PRO A 306 8.17 -2.78 2.28
CA PRO A 306 7.79 -3.61 1.12
C PRO A 306 6.50 -4.41 1.32
N LEU A 307 6.13 -4.68 2.58
CA LEU A 307 4.91 -5.36 2.99
C LEU A 307 3.88 -4.40 3.59
N SER A 308 3.92 -3.11 3.26
CA SER A 308 2.86 -2.18 3.65
C SER A 308 1.56 -2.56 2.94
N ILE A 309 0.42 -2.29 3.57
CA ILE A 309 -0.89 -2.51 2.95
C ILE A 309 -0.97 -1.78 1.59
N GLU A 310 -0.42 -0.58 1.52
CA GLU A 310 -0.41 0.24 0.30
C GLU A 310 0.37 -0.43 -0.83
N ASN A 311 1.58 -0.90 -0.55
CA ASN A 311 2.43 -1.56 -1.54
C ASN A 311 1.81 -2.88 -2.03
N LEU A 312 1.33 -3.72 -1.11
CA LEU A 312 0.70 -4.99 -1.48
C LEU A 312 -0.58 -4.79 -2.30
N ALA A 313 -1.43 -3.83 -1.92
CA ALA A 313 -2.66 -3.55 -2.64
C ALA A 313 -2.39 -2.96 -4.03
N ASN A 314 -1.40 -2.06 -4.16
CA ASN A 314 -0.96 -1.54 -5.45
C ASN A 314 -0.39 -2.64 -6.35
N GLU A 315 0.40 -3.57 -5.80
CA GLU A 315 0.90 -4.73 -6.53
C GLU A 315 -0.25 -5.63 -7.02
N CYS A 316 -1.22 -5.95 -6.16
CA CYS A 316 -2.43 -6.70 -6.51
C CYS A 316 -3.20 -6.00 -7.66
N ALA A 317 -3.54 -4.73 -7.47
CA ALA A 317 -4.31 -3.95 -8.44
C ALA A 317 -3.59 -3.82 -9.79
N ARG A 318 -2.26 -3.69 -9.79
CA ARG A 318 -1.44 -3.66 -11.01
C ARG A 318 -1.56 -4.97 -11.79
N VAL A 319 -1.44 -6.12 -11.12
CA VAL A 319 -1.52 -7.43 -11.78
C VAL A 319 -2.95 -7.70 -12.28
N PHE A 320 -3.99 -7.38 -11.51
CA PHE A 320 -5.37 -7.51 -11.97
C PHE A 320 -5.68 -6.61 -13.16
N ARG A 321 -5.08 -5.42 -13.24
CA ARG A 321 -5.21 -4.54 -14.40
C ARG A 321 -4.57 -5.13 -15.65
N GLN A 322 -3.44 -5.82 -15.53
CA GLN A 322 -2.79 -6.50 -16.67
C GLN A 322 -3.66 -7.60 -17.27
N LEU A 323 -4.56 -8.19 -16.49
CA LEU A 323 -5.48 -9.25 -16.91
C LEU A 323 -6.89 -8.76 -17.24
N ASP A 324 -7.11 -7.44 -17.24
CA ASP A 324 -8.43 -6.84 -17.40
C ASP A 324 -9.48 -7.41 -16.42
N GLU A 325 -9.09 -7.54 -15.13
CA GLU A 325 -9.95 -8.03 -14.04
C GLU A 325 -10.40 -6.89 -13.11
N PRO A 326 -11.24 -5.94 -13.57
CA PRO A 326 -11.54 -4.74 -12.80
C PRO A 326 -12.33 -5.00 -11.52
N GLN A 327 -13.13 -6.07 -11.46
CA GLN A 327 -13.82 -6.47 -10.24
C GLN A 327 -12.82 -6.82 -9.13
N ASN A 328 -11.69 -7.45 -9.47
CA ASN A 328 -10.64 -7.77 -8.51
C ASN A 328 -9.88 -6.52 -8.04
N ILE A 329 -9.76 -5.49 -8.89
CA ILE A 329 -9.23 -4.18 -8.49
C ILE A 329 -10.16 -3.53 -7.44
N ILE A 330 -11.47 -3.48 -7.71
CA ILE A 330 -12.47 -2.92 -6.78
C ILE A 330 -12.43 -3.67 -5.44
N ARG A 331 -12.42 -5.01 -5.47
CA ARG A 331 -12.36 -5.85 -4.26
C ARG A 331 -11.07 -5.63 -3.47
N THR A 332 -9.95 -5.44 -4.15
CA THR A 332 -8.66 -5.12 -3.50
C THR A 332 -8.81 -3.88 -2.63
N TRP A 333 -9.35 -2.79 -3.19
CA TRP A 333 -9.54 -1.54 -2.45
C TRP A 333 -10.62 -1.61 -1.38
N GLN A 334 -11.70 -2.36 -1.60
CA GLN A 334 -12.69 -2.66 -0.55
C GLN A 334 -12.06 -3.40 0.63
N ARG A 335 -11.18 -4.38 0.35
CA ARG A 335 -10.48 -5.13 1.39
C ARG A 335 -9.50 -4.27 2.17
N VAL A 336 -8.76 -3.40 1.48
CA VAL A 336 -7.93 -2.37 2.10
C VAL A 336 -8.76 -1.51 3.05
N LEU A 337 -9.87 -0.93 2.56
CA LEU A 337 -10.75 -0.07 3.36
C LEU A 337 -11.29 -0.78 4.62
N ALA A 338 -11.53 -2.08 4.55
CA ALA A 338 -12.00 -2.89 5.68
C ALA A 338 -10.91 -3.16 6.74
N VAL A 339 -9.63 -3.11 6.36
CA VAL A 339 -8.50 -3.46 7.24
C VAL A 339 -7.81 -2.22 7.80
N VAL A 340 -7.73 -1.13 7.04
CA VAL A 340 -7.05 0.10 7.47
C VAL A 340 -7.80 0.76 8.64
N THR A 341 -7.08 1.06 9.71
CA THR A 341 -7.65 1.64 10.93
C THR A 341 -7.56 3.16 10.96
N THR A 342 -6.52 3.74 10.34
CA THR A 342 -6.25 5.19 10.38
C THR A 342 -7.20 5.98 9.45
N PRO A 343 -7.62 7.20 9.82
CA PRO A 343 -8.44 8.05 8.96
C PRO A 343 -7.79 8.33 7.59
N GLN A 344 -6.48 8.61 7.59
CA GLN A 344 -5.71 8.84 6.37
C GLN A 344 -5.69 7.60 5.46
N GLY A 345 -5.51 6.40 6.03
CA GLY A 345 -5.56 5.16 5.25
C GLY A 345 -6.95 4.88 4.68
N LYS A 346 -8.02 5.17 5.42
CA LYS A 346 -9.40 5.03 4.94
C LYS A 346 -9.69 5.98 3.77
N ASP A 347 -9.27 7.23 3.87
CA ASP A 347 -9.45 8.23 2.81
C ASP A 347 -8.69 7.87 1.54
N TRP A 348 -7.42 7.49 1.68
CA TRP A 348 -6.63 6.98 0.56
C TRP A 348 -7.31 5.77 -0.10
N ALA A 349 -7.77 4.78 0.69
CA ALA A 349 -8.48 3.62 0.17
C ALA A 349 -9.79 3.99 -0.55
N ARG A 350 -10.55 4.98 -0.05
CA ARG A 350 -11.76 5.51 -0.71
C ARG A 350 -11.44 6.19 -2.03
N VAL A 351 -10.33 6.93 -2.11
CA VAL A 351 -9.87 7.54 -3.36
C VAL A 351 -9.50 6.48 -4.38
N MET A 352 -8.71 5.47 -3.99
CA MET A 352 -8.34 4.38 -4.89
C MET A 352 -9.57 3.57 -5.35
N LEU A 353 -10.52 3.32 -4.45
CA LEU A 353 -11.79 2.67 -4.77
C LEU A 353 -12.64 3.52 -5.72
N ALA A 354 -12.69 4.84 -5.53
CA ALA A 354 -13.41 5.75 -6.41
C ALA A 354 -12.83 5.73 -7.83
N GLN A 355 -11.50 5.75 -7.96
CA GLN A 355 -10.81 5.64 -9.26
C GLN A 355 -11.12 4.31 -9.94
N ALA A 356 -11.13 3.19 -9.19
CA ALA A 356 -11.49 1.89 -9.73
C ALA A 356 -12.95 1.85 -10.24
N TYR A 357 -13.90 2.43 -9.48
CA TYR A 357 -15.28 2.57 -9.95
C TYR A 357 -15.41 3.46 -11.17
N GLU A 358 -14.68 4.57 -11.21
CA GLU A 358 -14.68 5.50 -12.33
C GLU A 358 -14.19 4.84 -13.63
N GLN A 359 -13.10 4.06 -13.56
CA GLN A 359 -12.57 3.29 -14.69
C GLN A 359 -13.59 2.29 -15.27
N GLN A 360 -14.54 1.83 -14.45
CA GLN A 360 -15.64 0.95 -14.85
C GLN A 360 -16.90 1.71 -15.29
N GLY A 361 -16.85 3.05 -15.37
CA GLY A 361 -18.01 3.88 -15.66
C GLY A 361 -19.07 3.89 -14.55
N GLN A 362 -18.74 3.40 -13.35
CA GLN A 362 -19.62 3.35 -12.17
C GLN A 362 -19.55 4.67 -11.39
N TYR A 363 -19.92 5.78 -12.05
CA TYR A 363 -19.71 7.12 -11.51
C TYR A 363 -20.47 7.41 -10.20
N ALA A 364 -21.64 6.78 -10.00
CA ALA A 364 -22.42 6.96 -8.77
C ALA A 364 -21.69 6.37 -7.54
N GLN A 365 -21.07 5.21 -7.70
CA GLN A 365 -20.28 4.54 -6.69
C GLN A 365 -18.97 5.30 -6.42
N ALA A 366 -18.31 5.78 -7.48
CA ALA A 366 -17.13 6.64 -7.37
C ALA A 366 -17.44 7.91 -6.56
N LEU A 367 -18.51 8.61 -6.91
CA LEU A 367 -18.97 9.82 -6.22
C LEU A 367 -19.29 9.56 -4.75
N ARG A 368 -19.93 8.42 -4.43
CA ARG A 368 -20.21 8.02 -3.04
C ARG A 368 -18.92 7.85 -2.24
N CYS A 369 -17.90 7.23 -2.81
CA CYS A 369 -16.60 7.06 -2.15
C CYS A 369 -15.92 8.41 -1.88
N LEU A 370 -15.87 9.31 -2.88
CA LEU A 370 -15.23 10.62 -2.73
C LEU A 370 -15.91 11.52 -1.69
N LYS A 371 -17.24 11.47 -1.58
CA LYS A 371 -17.99 12.23 -0.57
C LYS A 371 -17.67 11.82 0.87
N GLN A 372 -17.08 10.65 1.07
CA GLN A 372 -16.68 10.14 2.40
C GLN A 372 -15.23 10.49 2.77
N VAL A 373 -14.47 11.14 1.89
CA VAL A 373 -13.10 11.59 2.16
C VAL A 373 -13.16 12.86 3.02
N VAL A 374 -12.47 12.87 4.17
CA VAL A 374 -12.55 13.96 5.16
C VAL A 374 -11.17 14.40 5.62
N ARG A 375 -10.79 15.65 5.29
CA ARG A 375 -9.66 16.40 5.88
C ARG A 375 -8.32 15.64 5.90
N THR A 376 -7.95 15.07 4.76
CA THR A 376 -6.64 14.44 4.50
C THR A 376 -5.96 15.07 3.29
N ASN A 377 -4.72 14.69 2.98
CA ASN A 377 -4.00 15.16 1.79
C ASN A 377 -4.77 14.91 0.48
N ASP A 378 -5.67 13.93 0.49
CA ASP A 378 -6.49 13.55 -0.67
C ASP A 378 -7.77 14.40 -0.83
N PHE A 379 -8.13 15.21 0.19
CA PHE A 379 -9.37 15.98 0.20
C PHE A 379 -9.45 17.01 -0.94
N ALA A 380 -8.36 17.75 -1.18
CA ALA A 380 -8.31 18.74 -2.26
C ALA A 380 -8.43 18.09 -3.65
N TRP A 381 -7.91 16.86 -3.82
CA TRP A 381 -8.11 16.10 -5.04
C TRP A 381 -9.57 15.65 -5.18
N ALA A 382 -10.16 15.09 -4.13
CA ALA A 382 -11.56 14.64 -4.12
C ALA A 382 -12.54 15.80 -4.45
N MET A 383 -12.37 16.97 -3.83
CA MET A 383 -13.22 18.14 -4.07
C MET A 383 -13.15 18.66 -5.52
N ARG A 384 -11.99 18.57 -6.17
CA ARG A 384 -11.85 18.90 -7.60
C ARG A 384 -12.50 17.86 -8.50
N ARG A 385 -12.50 16.58 -8.10
CA ARG A 385 -13.02 15.47 -8.93
C ARG A 385 -14.55 15.33 -8.86
N ILE A 386 -15.18 15.68 -7.74
CA ILE A 386 -16.64 15.54 -7.52
C ILE A 386 -17.49 16.25 -8.59
N PRO A 387 -17.28 17.54 -8.93
CA PRO A 387 -18.11 18.22 -9.93
C PRO A 387 -18.06 17.55 -11.31
N TRP A 388 -16.88 17.08 -11.71
CA TRP A 388 -16.71 16.37 -12.98
C TRP A 388 -17.50 15.05 -13.01
N LEU A 389 -17.46 14.24 -11.94
CA LEU A 389 -18.25 13.00 -11.85
C LEU A 389 -19.75 13.28 -11.92
N GLN A 390 -20.21 14.36 -11.29
CA GLN A 390 -21.62 14.77 -11.35
C GLN A 390 -22.04 15.12 -12.78
N GLN A 391 -21.20 15.84 -13.52
CA GLN A 391 -21.43 16.15 -14.93
C GLN A 391 -21.47 14.88 -15.80
N GLN A 392 -20.54 13.94 -15.60
CA GLN A 392 -20.54 12.66 -16.33
C GLN A 392 -21.82 11.84 -16.08
N MET A 393 -22.37 11.90 -14.86
CA MET A 393 -23.66 11.27 -14.56
C MET A 393 -24.85 11.95 -15.24
N GLN A 394 -24.81 13.27 -15.41
CA GLN A 394 -25.86 14.03 -16.12
C GLN A 394 -25.86 13.74 -17.61
N ASN A 395 -24.68 13.68 -18.24
CA ASN A 395 -24.54 13.45 -19.69
C ASN A 395 -24.93 12.04 -20.15
N ARG A 396 -25.08 11.09 -19.22
CA ARG A 396 -25.49 9.70 -19.52
C ARG A 396 -26.98 9.44 -19.33
N ARG A 397 -27.74 10.42 -18.83
CA ARG A 397 -29.20 10.39 -18.78
C ARG A 397 -29.74 10.96 -20.08
#